data_AF-A0A193CH71-F1
#
_entry.id   AF-A0A193CH71-F1
#
_cell.length_a   1.000
_cell.length_b   1.000
_cell.length_c   1.000
_cell.angle_alpha   90.00
_cell.angle_beta   90.00
_cell.angle_gamma   90.00
#
_symmetry.space_group_name_H-M   'P 1'
#
loop_
_entity.id
_entity.type
_entity.pdbx_description
1 polymer ?
#
loop_
_entity_poly.entity_id
_entity_poly.type
_entity_poly.pdbx_seq_one_letter_code
_entity_poly.pdbx_strand_id
1 'polypeptide(L)'
;HVTTSEAFSYMVWLAAMHGRITGDFSDVTKSWDIMDKWMIPEASEQPGYGNASEVKGSYADEHDEPSGYPSLMDHNNAGVNPIFSDLKKAYNNGPMYSMHWVA
;
A
#
# COMPACT_ATOMS: atom_id res chain seq x y z
N HIS A 1 -9.81 15.79 -9.74
CA HIS A 1 -8.76 15.13 -10.52
C HIS A 1 -8.12 14.07 -9.62
N VAL A 2 -8.82 12.94 -9.43
CA VAL A 2 -8.34 11.79 -8.63
C VAL A 2 -7.20 11.10 -9.39
N THR A 3 -6.29 10.44 -8.67
CA THR A 3 -5.20 9.62 -9.22
C THR A 3 -5.16 8.24 -8.56
N THR A 4 -4.26 7.36 -9.02
CA THR A 4 -4.17 5.98 -8.57
C THR A 4 -2.73 5.53 -8.38
N SER A 5 -2.50 4.50 -7.56
CA SER A 5 -1.20 3.82 -7.49
C SER A 5 -0.76 3.28 -8.85
N GLU A 6 -1.72 2.88 -9.70
CA GLU A 6 -1.48 2.53 -11.10
C GLU A 6 -0.85 3.70 -11.87
N ALA A 7 -1.43 4.91 -11.81
CA ALA A 7 -0.89 6.09 -12.49
C ALA A 7 0.53 6.42 -12.01
N PHE A 8 0.79 6.29 -10.71
CA PHE A 8 2.14 6.48 -10.15
C PHE A 8 3.13 5.40 -10.62
N SER A 9 2.70 4.14 -10.73
CA SER A 9 3.54 3.09 -11.30
C SER A 9 3.94 3.40 -12.75
N TYR A 10 3.02 3.94 -13.56
CA TYR A 10 3.31 4.39 -14.92
C TYR A 10 4.19 5.63 -14.96
N MET A 11 4.07 6.56 -14.01
CA MET A 11 4.95 7.72 -13.90
C MET A 11 6.40 7.30 -13.66
N VAL A 12 6.63 6.38 -12.71
CA VAL A 12 7.97 5.83 -12.43
C VAL A 12 8.49 5.06 -13.65
N TRP A 13 7.64 4.27 -14.30
CA TRP A 13 8.05 3.52 -15.49
C TRP A 13 8.45 4.45 -16.65
N LEU A 14 7.68 5.51 -16.90
CA LEU A 14 7.99 6.50 -17.92
C LEU A 14 9.33 7.21 -17.63
N ALA A 15 9.57 7.58 -16.37
CA ALA A 15 10.84 8.16 -15.95
C ALA A 15 12.03 7.20 -16.16
N ALA A 16 11.83 5.90 -15.90
CA ALA A 16 12.86 4.89 -16.15
C ALA A 16 13.16 4.74 -17.65
N MET A 17 12.13 4.77 -18.50
CA MET A 17 12.29 4.75 -19.95
C MET A 17 13.02 6.00 -20.46
N HIS A 18 12.69 7.18 -19.92
CA HIS A 18 13.39 8.42 -20.21
C HIS A 18 14.88 8.29 -19.87
N GLY A 19 15.22 7.86 -18.66
CA GLY A 19 16.62 7.68 -18.24
C GLY A 19 17.38 6.64 -19.06
N ARG A 20 16.72 5.56 -19.50
CA ARG A 20 17.35 4.59 -20.42
C ARG A 20 17.69 5.21 -21.78
N ILE A 21 16.88 6.14 -22.29
CA ILE A 21 17.05 6.76 -23.60
C ILE A 21 18.08 7.89 -23.54
N THR A 22 18.03 8.73 -22.51
CA THR A 22 18.82 9.96 -22.41
C THR A 22 20.11 9.79 -21.61
N GLY A 23 20.17 8.78 -20.73
CA GLY A 23 21.23 8.63 -19.73
C GLY A 23 21.01 9.46 -18.46
N ASP A 24 19.93 10.24 -18.37
CA ASP A 24 19.59 11.05 -17.19
C ASP A 24 18.48 10.38 -16.37
N PHE A 25 18.82 9.95 -15.16
CA PHE A 25 17.90 9.27 -14.24
C PHE A 25 17.29 10.20 -13.17
N SER A 26 17.49 11.51 -13.27
CA SER A 26 16.94 12.48 -12.31
C SER A 26 15.41 12.40 -12.19
N ASP A 27 14.72 12.11 -13.30
CA ASP A 27 13.26 11.92 -13.29
C ASP A 27 12.82 10.66 -12.53
N VAL A 28 13.65 9.61 -12.48
CA VAL A 28 13.33 8.40 -11.71
C VAL A 28 13.29 8.75 -10.23
N THR A 29 14.34 9.41 -9.72
CA THR A 29 14.38 9.88 -8.33
C THR A 29 13.20 10.79 -8.03
N LYS A 30 12.93 11.77 -8.89
CA LYS A 30 11.81 12.70 -8.70
C LYS A 30 10.45 11.98 -8.68
N SER A 31 10.22 11.05 -9.59
CA SER A 31 8.98 10.27 -9.65
C SER A 31 8.79 9.39 -8.41
N TRP A 32 9.88 8.81 -7.91
CA TRP A 32 9.87 8.00 -6.70
C TRP A 32 9.61 8.85 -5.45
N ASP A 33 10.27 10.00 -5.31
CA ASP A 33 10.05 10.94 -4.19
C ASP A 33 8.59 11.42 -4.14
N ILE A 34 7.99 11.66 -5.31
CA ILE A 34 6.57 12.04 -5.40
C ILE A 34 5.67 10.86 -5.00
N MET A 35 5.97 9.64 -5.44
CA MET A 35 5.25 8.43 -5.03
C MET A 35 5.32 8.19 -3.52
N ASP A 36 6.52 8.26 -2.96
CA ASP A 36 6.79 8.06 -1.54
C ASP A 36 5.99 9.04 -0.69
N LYS A 37 6.01 10.32 -1.08
CA LYS A 37 5.36 11.39 -0.33
C LYS A 37 3.83 11.34 -0.38
N TRP A 38 3.24 10.94 -1.50
CA TRP A 38 1.80 11.18 -1.74
C TRP A 38 0.96 9.92 -1.83
N MET A 39 1.57 8.76 -2.11
CA MET A 39 0.83 7.51 -2.27
C MET A 39 1.10 6.50 -1.15
N ILE A 40 2.24 6.58 -0.47
CA ILE A 40 2.58 5.68 0.65
C ILE A 40 2.20 6.36 1.96
N PRO A 41 1.25 5.83 2.75
CA PRO A 41 0.84 6.45 4.00
C PRO A 41 1.99 6.52 5.01
N GLU A 42 2.19 7.67 5.64
CA GLU A 42 3.16 7.83 6.72
C GLU A 42 2.71 7.11 8.01
N ALA A 43 3.61 6.91 8.96
CA ALA A 43 3.29 6.22 10.22
C ALA A 43 2.10 6.85 10.99
N SER A 44 1.91 8.17 10.88
CA SER A 44 0.79 8.93 11.44
C SER A 44 -0.55 8.60 10.78
N GLU A 45 -0.54 8.16 9.53
CA GLU A 45 -1.73 7.84 8.72
C GLU A 45 -2.11 6.35 8.82
N GLN A 46 -1.20 5.50 9.32
CA GLN A 46 -1.42 4.08 9.58
C GLN A 46 -1.06 3.64 11.02
N PRO A 47 -1.60 4.30 12.07
CA PRO A 47 -1.25 4.02 13.46
C PRO A 47 -1.63 2.60 13.92
N GLY A 48 -2.66 2.00 13.31
CA GLY A 48 -3.10 0.64 13.63
C GLY A 48 -2.04 -0.42 13.30
N TYR A 49 -1.40 -0.33 12.12
CA TYR A 49 -0.31 -1.24 11.74
C TYR A 49 0.96 -0.98 12.58
N GLY A 50 1.26 0.28 12.87
CA GLY A 50 2.42 0.67 13.67
C GLY A 50 2.42 0.04 15.07
N ASN A 51 1.26 0.04 15.74
CA ASN A 51 1.09 -0.38 17.13
C ASN A 51 0.68 -1.86 17.29
N ALA A 52 0.39 -2.56 16.19
CA ALA A 52 -0.03 -3.95 16.23
C ALA A 52 1.11 -4.89 16.68
N SER A 53 0.80 -5.81 17.59
CA SER A 53 1.65 -6.98 17.89
C SER A 53 1.40 -8.14 16.92
N GLU A 54 0.23 -8.14 16.26
CA GLU A 54 -0.21 -9.10 15.25
C GLU A 54 -1.19 -8.41 14.29
N VAL A 55 -1.18 -8.80 13.01
CA VAL A 55 -2.19 -8.40 12.02
C VAL A 55 -3.00 -9.63 11.61
N LYS A 56 -4.32 -9.53 11.74
CA LYS A 56 -5.29 -10.57 11.38
C LYS A 56 -6.50 -9.98 10.68
N GLY A 57 -7.13 -10.75 9.81
CA GLY A 57 -8.41 -10.42 9.18
C GLY A 57 -9.51 -11.38 9.64
N SER A 58 -10.72 -10.87 9.85
CA SER A 58 -11.93 -11.68 10.02
C SER A 58 -12.64 -11.82 8.67
N TYR A 59 -13.21 -12.99 8.41
CA TYR A 59 -13.97 -13.24 7.19
C TYR A 59 -15.23 -12.37 7.12
N ALA A 60 -15.59 -11.94 5.92
CA ALA A 60 -16.88 -11.36 5.57
C ALA A 60 -17.20 -11.79 4.13
N ASP A 61 -18.47 -12.04 3.84
CA ASP A 61 -18.90 -12.42 2.49
C ASP A 61 -18.74 -11.24 1.51
N GLU A 62 -18.41 -11.58 0.27
CA GLU A 62 -18.64 -10.69 -0.88
C GLU A 62 -20.04 -10.95 -1.43
N HIS A 63 -20.69 -9.92 -1.95
CA HIS A 63 -22.05 -10.02 -2.51
C HIS A 63 -22.07 -9.52 -3.94
N ASP A 64 -22.87 -10.17 -4.80
CA ASP A 64 -22.99 -9.82 -6.22
C ASP A 64 -23.52 -8.40 -6.45
N GLU A 65 -24.36 -7.91 -5.53
CA GLU A 65 -25.04 -6.61 -5.64
C GLU A 65 -24.74 -5.72 -4.42
N PRO A 66 -24.63 -4.38 -4.59
CA PRO A 66 -24.39 -3.45 -3.49
C PRO A 66 -25.44 -3.53 -2.37
N SER A 67 -26.68 -3.90 -2.69
CA SER A 67 -27.75 -4.08 -1.69
C SER A 67 -27.51 -5.22 -0.70
N GLY A 68 -26.55 -6.11 -0.98
CA GLY A 68 -26.11 -7.15 -0.04
C GLY A 68 -25.23 -6.61 1.08
N TYR A 69 -24.70 -5.39 0.97
CA TYR A 69 -23.84 -4.79 1.98
C TYR A 69 -24.63 -3.97 3.02
N PRO A 70 -24.14 -3.85 4.27
CA PRO A 70 -22.85 -4.33 4.77
C PRO A 70 -22.85 -5.84 5.07
N SER A 71 -21.79 -6.53 4.67
CA SER A 71 -21.58 -7.93 5.07
C SER A 71 -21.33 -8.02 6.58
N LEU A 72 -21.87 -9.07 7.19
CA LEU A 72 -21.57 -9.42 8.56
C LEU A 72 -20.17 -10.06 8.62
N MET A 73 -19.40 -9.73 9.67
CA MET A 73 -18.10 -10.34 9.92
C MET A 73 -18.26 -11.63 10.73
N ASP A 74 -17.59 -12.70 10.30
CA ASP A 74 -17.38 -13.90 11.10
C ASP A 74 -16.03 -13.82 11.82
N HIS A 75 -16.10 -13.53 13.12
CA HIS A 75 -14.91 -13.44 13.97
C HIS A 75 -14.30 -14.79 14.35
N ASN A 76 -15.01 -15.91 14.11
CA ASN A 76 -14.48 -17.26 14.37
C ASN A 76 -13.62 -17.77 13.22
N ASN A 77 -13.75 -17.17 12.03
CA ASN A 77 -12.94 -17.47 10.86
C ASN A 77 -11.94 -16.33 10.61
N ALA A 78 -10.77 -16.42 11.26
CA ALA A 78 -9.74 -15.40 11.19
C ALA A 78 -8.42 -15.93 10.61
N GLY A 79 -7.85 -15.18 9.67
CA GLY A 79 -6.51 -15.43 9.13
C GLY A 79 -5.47 -14.57 9.83
N VAL A 80 -4.34 -15.16 10.22
CA VAL A 80 -3.18 -14.46 10.80
C VAL A 80 -2.12 -14.24 9.72
N ASN A 81 -1.52 -13.04 9.66
CA ASN A 81 -0.45 -12.73 8.72
C ASN A 81 0.89 -13.38 9.16
N PRO A 82 1.41 -14.39 8.43
CA PRO A 82 2.60 -15.13 8.86
C PRO A 82 3.91 -14.35 8.68
N ILE A 83 3.92 -13.27 7.89
CA ILE A 83 5.14 -12.50 7.59
C ILE A 83 5.21 -11.16 8.34
N PHE A 84 4.18 -10.80 9.12
CA PHE A 84 4.12 -9.52 9.82
C PHE A 84 5.33 -9.31 10.74
N SER A 85 5.67 -10.31 11.57
CA SER A 85 6.77 -10.18 12.54
C SER A 85 8.13 -10.08 11.86
N ASP A 86 8.31 -10.76 10.71
CA ASP A 86 9.57 -10.75 9.96
C ASP A 86 9.76 -9.41 9.25
N LEU A 87 8.71 -8.84 8.66
CA LEU A 87 8.74 -7.50 8.08
C LEU A 87 9.02 -6.43 9.13
N LYS A 88 8.35 -6.48 10.29
CA LYS A 88 8.60 -5.52 11.38
C LYS A 88 10.05 -5.60 11.88
N LYS A 89 10.63 -6.80 12.00
CA LYS A 89 12.05 -6.97 12.35
C LYS A 89 12.99 -6.42 11.27
N ALA A 90 12.75 -6.75 10.01
CA ALA A 90 13.59 -6.33 8.90
C ALA A 90 13.65 -4.81 8.71
N TYR A 91 12.55 -4.11 9.02
CA TYR A 91 12.40 -2.67 8.78
C TYR A 91 12.26 -1.85 10.07
N ASN A 92 12.86 -2.30 11.18
CA ASN A 92 12.94 -1.58 12.45
C ASN A 92 11.57 -1.07 12.98
N ASN A 93 10.58 -1.96 12.99
CA ASN A 93 9.19 -1.67 13.33
C ASN A 93 8.54 -0.56 12.49
N GLY A 94 9.04 -0.32 11.28
CA GLY A 94 8.53 0.68 10.35
C GLY A 94 7.06 0.49 9.93
N PRO A 95 6.48 1.51 9.30
CA PRO A 95 5.14 1.44 8.71
C PRO A 95 5.10 0.45 7.53
N MET A 96 3.90 0.11 7.06
CA MET A 96 3.74 -0.60 5.80
C MET A 96 4.17 0.30 4.64
N TYR A 97 5.20 -0.12 3.91
CA TYR A 97 5.71 0.61 2.75
C TYR A 97 5.03 0.12 1.47
N SER A 98 3.81 0.60 1.24
CA SER A 98 3.00 0.25 0.07
C SER A 98 2.09 1.43 -0.30
N MET A 99 1.90 1.64 -1.60
CA MET A 99 0.96 2.67 -2.06
C MET A 99 -0.47 2.31 -1.65
N HIS A 100 -1.24 3.28 -1.16
CA HIS A 100 -2.70 3.20 -1.21
C HIS A 100 -3.16 3.34 -2.68
N TRP A 101 -4.32 2.78 -3.02
CA TRP A 101 -4.69 2.63 -4.43
C TRP A 101 -5.27 3.88 -5.08
N VAL A 102 -5.83 4.81 -4.31
CA VAL A 102 -6.52 6.01 -4.79
C VAL A 102 -6.11 7.23 -3.96
N ALA A 103 -5.92 8.39 -4.60
CA ALA A 103 -5.64 9.66 -3.96
C ALA A 103 -6.35 10.83 -4.67
#